data_AF-A0A0F9Q6R5-F1
#
_entry.id   AF-A0A0F9Q6R5-F1
#
_cell.length_a   1.000
_cell.length_b   1.000
_cell.length_c   1.000
_cell.angle_alpha   90.00
_cell.angle_beta   90.00
_cell.angle_gamma   90.00
#
_symmetry.space_group_name_H-M   'P 1'
#
loop_
_entity.id
_entity.type
_entity.pdbx_description
1 polymer ?
#
loop_
_entity_poly.entity_id
_entity_poly.type
_entity_poly.pdbx_seq_one_letter_code
_entity_poly.pdbx_strand_id
1 'polypeptide(L)'
;EMFVYKVENEALDDQPIRLLSFPSDAMISGLFRNEEMLHPKGNTRLKVGDVLCIISREGDLEALNKLFDGESTLRQQQLAFFGSFVLNGDALLTDVAKAYGLTISPQQASMTLGEFISLRVGGHPVVGDDVEWHGIHWVVNEVVANSVKKVGMRLF
;
A
#
# COMPACT_ATOMS: atom_id res chain seq x y z
N GLU A 1 8.30 -12.76 7.37
CA GLU A 1 8.94 -12.12 6.20
C GLU A 1 9.89 -11.01 6.65
N MET A 2 10.71 -10.49 5.75
CA MET A 2 11.62 -9.37 6.04
C MET A 2 11.06 -8.08 5.43
N PHE A 3 10.99 -7.05 6.25
CA PHE A 3 10.51 -5.71 5.90
C PHE A 3 11.62 -4.69 6.15
N VAL A 4 11.66 -3.66 5.31
CA VAL A 4 12.68 -2.61 5.36
C VAL A 4 11.99 -1.28 5.57
N TYR A 5 12.36 -0.59 6.65
CA TYR A 5 11.78 0.68 7.06
C TYR A 5 12.84 1.75 7.11
N LYS A 6 12.56 2.91 6.52
CA LYS A 6 13.40 4.08 6.66
C LYS A 6 12.84 4.98 7.75
N VAL A 7 13.68 5.41 8.68
CA VAL A 7 13.31 6.36 9.73
C VAL A 7 13.17 7.73 9.10
N GLU A 8 11.94 8.10 8.76
CA GLU A 8 11.62 9.44 8.23
C GLU A 8 10.92 10.30 9.27
N ASN A 9 10.47 9.69 10.37
CA ASN A 9 9.85 10.39 11.49
C ASN A 9 10.87 11.13 12.36
N GLU A 10 10.82 12.46 12.33
CA GLU A 10 11.65 13.34 13.18
C GLU A 10 11.40 13.11 14.68
N ALA A 11 10.20 12.67 15.09
CA ALA A 11 9.89 12.37 16.49
C ALA A 11 10.67 11.15 17.02
N LEU A 12 11.22 10.33 16.13
CA LEU A 12 12.06 9.19 16.47
C LEU A 12 13.54 9.55 16.53
N ASP A 13 13.92 10.79 16.19
CA ASP A 13 15.32 11.20 16.25
C ASP A 13 15.84 11.11 17.68
N ASP A 14 17.02 10.50 17.81
CA ASP A 14 17.70 10.24 19.07
C ASP A 14 16.98 9.28 20.03
N GLN A 15 15.85 8.68 19.65
CA GLN A 15 15.15 7.72 20.49
C GLN A 15 15.87 6.36 20.51
N PRO A 16 16.09 5.76 21.70
CA PRO A 16 16.61 4.40 21.77
C PRO A 16 15.56 3.40 21.28
N ILE A 17 16.00 2.43 20.47
CA ILE A 17 15.15 1.41 19.84
C ILE A 17 14.24 0.69 20.84
N ARG A 18 14.70 0.43 22.07
CA ARG A 18 13.91 -0.26 23.10
C ARG A 18 12.63 0.47 23.53
N LEU A 19 12.50 1.77 23.26
CA LEU A 19 11.32 2.56 23.61
C LEU A 19 10.23 2.48 22.54
N LEU A 20 10.55 1.92 21.36
CA LEU A 20 9.54 1.63 20.37
C LEU A 20 8.72 0.42 20.81
N SER A 21 7.40 0.54 20.72
CA SER A 21 6.48 -0.54 21.07
C SER A 21 6.38 -1.54 19.92
N PHE A 22 7.39 -2.39 19.76
CA PHE A 22 7.38 -3.44 18.75
C PHE A 22 6.32 -4.52 19.06
N PRO A 23 5.65 -5.06 18.02
CA PRO A 23 4.88 -6.29 18.15
C PRO A 23 5.73 -7.41 18.74
N SER A 24 5.11 -8.29 19.53
CA SER A 24 5.82 -9.37 20.25
C SER A 24 6.55 -10.35 19.33
N ASP A 25 6.05 -10.52 18.10
CA ASP A 25 6.61 -11.43 17.09
C ASP A 25 7.42 -10.69 16.01
N ALA A 26 7.80 -9.43 16.26
CA ALA A 26 8.69 -8.65 15.41
C ALA A 26 10.11 -8.62 15.97
N MET A 27 11.11 -8.84 15.11
CA MET A 27 12.53 -8.79 15.46
C MET A 27 13.28 -7.88 14.50
N ILE A 28 14.10 -6.97 15.04
CA ILE A 28 15.00 -6.15 14.22
C ILE A 28 16.22 -7.00 13.88
N SER A 29 16.41 -7.29 12.59
CA SER A 29 17.55 -8.07 12.09
C SER A 29 18.77 -7.21 11.77
N GLY A 30 18.57 -5.92 11.48
CA GLY A 30 19.67 -5.00 11.15
C GLY A 30 19.27 -3.54 11.17
N LEU A 31 20.26 -2.68 11.32
CA LEU A 31 20.16 -1.22 11.18
C LEU A 31 21.27 -0.77 10.24
N PHE A 32 20.96 0.07 9.27
CA PHE A 32 21.93 0.66 8.35
C PHE A 32 21.89 2.18 8.48
N ARG A 33 23.07 2.79 8.58
CA ARG A 33 23.24 4.24 8.62
C ARG A 33 24.39 4.60 7.71
N ASN A 34 24.16 5.51 6.76
CA ASN A 34 25.18 5.90 5.78
C ASN A 34 25.84 4.69 5.10
N GLU A 35 25.04 3.70 4.70
CA GLU A 35 25.48 2.45 4.07
C GLU A 35 26.31 1.49 4.95
N GLU A 36 26.52 1.83 6.23
CA GLU A 36 27.19 0.96 7.20
C GLU A 36 26.18 0.18 8.04
N MET A 37 26.42 -1.13 8.19
CA MET A 37 25.61 -1.99 9.05
C MET A 37 25.99 -1.77 10.52
N LEU A 38 25.01 -1.34 11.30
CA LEU A 38 25.05 -1.26 12.75
C LEU A 38 24.32 -2.47 13.33
N HIS A 39 24.91 -3.11 14.33
CA HIS A 39 24.20 -4.12 15.11
C HIS A 39 23.26 -3.43 16.10
N PRO A 40 21.93 -3.48 15.89
CA PRO A 40 20.98 -2.81 16.78
C PRO A 40 21.01 -3.49 18.15
N LYS A 41 21.22 -2.69 19.19
CA LYS A 41 21.04 -3.05 20.60
C LYS A 41 19.86 -2.23 21.13
N GLY A 42 19.28 -2.62 22.25
CA GLY A 42 18.15 -1.87 22.84
C GLY A 42 18.45 -0.39 23.10
N ASN A 43 19.71 -0.03 23.36
CA ASN A 43 20.16 1.36 23.56
C ASN A 43 20.67 2.05 22.28
N THR A 44 20.67 1.37 21.13
CA THR A 44 21.00 2.00 19.85
C THR A 44 19.97 3.09 19.59
N ARG A 45 20.45 4.32 19.38
CA ARG A 45 19.60 5.48 19.11
C ARG A 45 19.35 5.61 17.62
N LEU A 46 18.08 5.75 17.27
CA LEU A 46 17.65 6.01 15.91
C LEU A 46 18.02 7.42 15.48
N LYS A 47 18.27 7.56 14.18
CA LYS A 47 18.46 8.83 13.50
C LYS A 47 17.61 8.88 12.25
N VAL A 48 17.12 10.06 11.92
CA VAL A 48 16.43 10.28 10.64
C VAL A 48 17.38 9.87 9.49
N GLY A 49 16.87 9.09 8.55
CA GLY A 49 17.62 8.50 7.45
C GLY A 49 18.16 7.10 7.72
N ASP A 50 18.07 6.59 8.95
CA ASP A 50 18.39 5.20 9.26
C ASP A 50 17.46 4.24 8.50
N VAL A 51 17.98 3.06 8.16
CA VAL A 51 17.21 1.97 7.54
C VAL A 51 17.21 0.76 8.45
N LEU A 52 16.05 0.35 8.94
CA LEU A 52 15.87 -0.84 9.77
C LEU A 52 15.36 -2.01 8.93
N CYS A 53 15.98 -3.17 9.12
CA CYS A 53 15.47 -4.45 8.64
C CYS A 53 14.76 -5.16 9.79
N ILE A 54 13.50 -5.52 9.58
CA ILE A 54 12.63 -6.13 10.59
C ILE A 54 12.07 -7.43 10.03
N ILE A 55 12.19 -8.51 10.78
CA ILE A 55 11.53 -9.79 10.50
C ILE A 55 10.24 -9.83 11.31
N SER A 56 9.10 -9.97 10.63
CA SER A 56 7.80 -10.04 11.30
C SER A 56 6.78 -10.81 10.44
N ARG A 57 5.56 -11.00 10.94
CA ARG A 57 4.43 -11.54 10.16
C ARG A 57 3.72 -10.41 9.44
N GLU A 58 3.04 -10.73 8.34
CA GLU A 58 2.26 -9.75 7.58
C GLU A 58 1.19 -9.05 8.44
N GLY A 59 0.56 -9.77 9.38
CA GLY A 59 -0.46 -9.21 10.28
C GLY A 59 0.05 -8.09 11.21
N ASP A 60 1.36 -7.96 11.38
CA ASP A 60 1.99 -6.97 12.27
C ASP A 60 2.47 -5.71 11.50
N LEU A 61 2.28 -5.67 10.17
CA LEU A 61 2.72 -4.57 9.31
C LEU A 61 2.10 -3.22 9.66
N GLU A 62 0.82 -3.19 10.03
CA GLU A 62 0.13 -1.93 10.32
C GLU A 62 0.73 -1.21 11.54
N ALA A 63 1.11 -1.99 12.56
CA ALA A 63 1.77 -1.48 13.76
C ALA A 63 3.20 -1.00 13.44
N LEU A 64 3.93 -1.72 12.59
CA LEU A 64 5.28 -1.34 12.17
C LEU A 64 5.28 -0.06 11.31
N ASN A 65 4.38 0.06 10.33
CA ASN A 65 4.23 1.27 9.50
C ASN A 65 3.98 2.51 10.36
N LYS A 66 3.05 2.42 11.33
CA LYS A 66 2.73 3.53 12.25
C LYS A 66 3.92 3.98 13.10
N LEU A 67 4.87 3.08 13.39
CA LEU A 67 6.03 3.41 14.22
C LEU A 67 7.08 4.21 13.46
N PHE A 68 7.29 3.97 12.15
CA PHE A 68 8.42 4.53 11.40
C PHE A 68 8.06 5.64 10.41
N ASP A 69 6.80 5.73 9.99
CA ASP A 69 6.32 6.83 9.15
C ASP A 69 5.96 8.04 10.01
N GLY A 70 6.71 9.13 9.87
CA GLY A 70 6.43 10.39 10.58
C GLY A 70 5.58 11.36 9.80
N GLU A 71 5.83 11.50 8.50
CA GLU A 71 4.98 12.22 7.55
C GLU A 71 5.18 11.69 6.12
N SER A 72 5.37 10.37 5.99
CA SER A 72 5.57 9.68 4.70
C SER A 72 4.28 8.99 4.24
N THR A 73 3.14 9.57 4.63
CA THR A 73 1.81 9.17 4.19
C THR A 73 1.69 9.12 2.66
N LEU A 74 2.55 9.78 1.89
CA LEU A 74 2.42 9.81 0.42
C LEU A 74 2.98 8.58 -0.31
N ARG A 75 3.88 7.77 0.27
CA ARG A 75 4.51 6.65 -0.46
C ARG A 75 4.05 5.27 0.02
N GLN A 76 3.69 5.12 1.30
CA GLN A 76 3.08 3.88 1.80
C GLN A 76 1.54 3.89 1.78
N GLN A 77 0.84 5.03 1.65
CA GLN A 77 -0.58 4.99 1.24
C GLN A 77 -0.78 4.35 -0.13
N GLN A 78 0.26 4.34 -0.98
CA GLN A 78 0.22 3.68 -2.30
C GLN A 78 0.46 2.16 -2.25
N LEU A 79 0.99 1.60 -1.16
CA LEU A 79 1.42 0.19 -1.09
C LEU A 79 0.91 -0.58 0.16
N ALA A 80 0.51 0.10 1.23
CA ALA A 80 -0.14 -0.47 2.42
C ALA A 80 -1.68 -0.39 2.39
N PHE A 81 -2.22 0.13 1.28
CA PHE A 81 -3.55 -0.11 0.68
C PHE A 81 -4.17 -1.52 0.83
N PHE A 82 -3.28 -2.51 1.01
CA PHE A 82 -3.35 -3.82 0.37
C PHE A 82 -3.93 -4.97 1.20
N GLY A 83 -4.84 -4.64 2.13
CA GLY A 83 -5.72 -5.60 2.82
C GLY A 83 -7.19 -5.58 2.39
N SER A 84 -7.63 -4.57 1.64
CA SER A 84 -9.00 -4.48 1.07
C SER A 84 -9.02 -3.40 -0.01
N PHE A 85 -8.70 -3.78 -1.25
CA PHE A 85 -8.62 -2.85 -2.37
C PHE A 85 -9.94 -2.20 -2.67
N VAL A 86 -10.11 -0.92 -2.34
CA VAL A 86 -11.23 -0.15 -2.86
C VAL A 86 -10.69 1.06 -3.60
N LEU A 87 -10.68 1.00 -4.93
CA LEU A 87 -10.30 2.11 -5.79
C LEU A 87 -11.50 3.00 -6.07
N ASN A 88 -11.26 4.29 -6.23
CA ASN A 88 -12.31 5.22 -6.68
C ASN A 88 -12.60 4.99 -8.16
N GLY A 89 -13.89 4.99 -8.52
CA GLY A 89 -14.34 4.78 -9.89
C GLY A 89 -14.00 5.94 -10.83
N ASP A 90 -13.66 7.12 -10.30
CA ASP A 90 -13.20 8.28 -11.06
C ASP A 90 -11.68 8.26 -11.33
N ALA A 91 -10.94 7.29 -10.78
CA ALA A 91 -9.52 7.13 -11.07
C ALA A 91 -9.29 6.87 -12.57
N LEU A 92 -8.31 7.55 -13.15
CA LEU A 92 -7.92 7.34 -14.55
C LEU A 92 -7.37 5.92 -14.74
N LEU A 93 -7.83 5.24 -15.78
CA LEU A 93 -7.41 3.87 -16.08
C LEU A 93 -5.91 3.79 -16.38
N THR A 94 -5.29 4.87 -16.88
CA THR A 94 -3.83 4.97 -17.06
C THR A 94 -3.07 4.87 -15.76
N ASP A 95 -3.57 5.49 -14.69
CA ASP A 95 -2.88 5.55 -13.41
C ASP A 95 -3.04 4.22 -12.68
N VAL A 96 -4.22 3.62 -12.78
CA VAL A 96 -4.45 2.22 -12.36
C VAL A 96 -3.53 1.28 -13.13
N ALA A 97 -3.46 1.37 -14.46
CA ALA A 97 -2.61 0.51 -15.24
C ALA A 97 -1.12 0.64 -14.86
N LYS A 98 -0.62 1.85 -14.63
CA LYS A 98 0.76 2.07 -14.16
C LYS A 98 1.00 1.50 -12.76
N ALA A 99 0.07 1.71 -11.83
CA ALA A 99 0.20 1.27 -10.44
C ALA A 99 0.25 -0.27 -10.32
N TYR A 100 -0.51 -0.97 -11.15
CA TYR A 100 -0.61 -2.44 -11.13
C TYR A 100 0.17 -3.13 -12.25
N GLY A 101 0.96 -2.38 -13.04
CA GLY A 101 1.76 -2.94 -14.16
C GLY A 101 0.92 -3.53 -15.30
N LEU A 102 -0.30 -3.02 -15.51
CA LEU A 102 -1.25 -3.51 -16.50
C LEU A 102 -1.09 -2.79 -17.83
N THR A 103 -1.54 -3.43 -18.90
CA THR A 103 -1.55 -2.84 -20.24
C THR A 103 -2.95 -2.38 -20.65
N ILE A 104 -3.04 -1.21 -21.26
CA ILE A 104 -4.30 -0.64 -21.78
C ILE A 104 -4.12 -0.21 -23.24
N SER A 105 -5.20 -0.22 -24.02
CA SER A 105 -5.15 0.29 -25.39
C SER A 105 -5.18 1.83 -25.40
N PRO A 106 -4.72 2.48 -26.49
CA PRO A 106 -4.79 3.94 -26.61
C PRO A 106 -6.20 4.51 -26.49
N GLN A 107 -7.23 3.76 -26.92
CA GLN A 107 -8.63 4.18 -26.78
C GLN A 107 -9.12 4.20 -25.33
N GLN A 108 -8.45 3.45 -24.44
CA GLN A 108 -8.80 3.34 -23.02
C GLN A 108 -8.04 4.35 -22.14
N ALA A 109 -7.08 5.07 -22.72
CA ALA A 109 -6.20 5.97 -21.96
C ALA A 109 -6.93 7.20 -21.38
N SER A 110 -8.05 7.61 -21.97
CA SER A 110 -8.86 8.73 -21.49
C SER A 110 -10.02 8.32 -20.58
N MET A 111 -10.17 7.03 -20.30
CA MET A 111 -11.30 6.50 -19.53
C MET A 111 -10.98 6.42 -18.04
N THR A 112 -12.01 6.52 -17.21
CA THR A 112 -11.95 6.20 -15.79
C THR A 112 -12.15 4.69 -15.55
N LEU A 113 -11.72 4.22 -14.38
CA LEU A 113 -11.92 2.82 -13.95
C LEU A 113 -13.40 2.45 -13.93
N GLY A 114 -14.26 3.35 -13.46
CA GLY A 114 -15.70 3.15 -13.37
C GLY A 114 -16.36 3.05 -14.75
N GLU A 115 -15.95 3.87 -15.72
CA GLU A 115 -16.43 3.77 -17.10
C GLU A 115 -16.00 2.47 -17.77
N PHE A 116 -14.73 2.07 -17.56
CA PHE A 116 -14.20 0.82 -18.07
C PHE A 116 -14.99 -0.39 -17.56
N ILE A 117 -15.27 -0.44 -16.26
CA ILE A 117 -16.06 -1.52 -15.66
C ILE A 117 -17.51 -1.46 -16.12
N SER A 118 -18.12 -0.27 -16.13
CA SER A 118 -19.51 -0.07 -16.58
C SER A 118 -19.72 -0.59 -18.01
N LEU A 119 -18.77 -0.35 -18.91
CA LEU A 119 -18.85 -0.85 -20.29
C LEU A 119 -18.74 -2.37 -20.37
N ARG A 120 -17.93 -2.99 -19.51
CA ARG A 120 -17.75 -4.45 -19.50
C ARG A 120 -18.93 -5.20 -18.89
N VAL A 121 -19.67 -4.57 -17.96
CA VAL A 121 -20.89 -5.15 -17.37
C VAL A 121 -22.16 -4.81 -18.15
N GLY A 122 -22.05 -4.11 -19.29
CA GLY A 122 -23.17 -3.83 -20.19
C GLY A 122 -23.88 -2.48 -20.00
N GLY A 123 -23.24 -1.52 -19.32
CA GLY A 123 -23.71 -0.12 -19.19
C GLY A 123 -24.60 0.17 -17.99
N HIS A 124 -24.99 -0.86 -17.23
CA HIS A 124 -25.85 -0.77 -16.05
C HIS A 124 -25.18 -1.45 -14.85
N PRO A 125 -24.15 -0.83 -14.26
CA PRO A 125 -23.41 -1.44 -13.16
C PRO A 125 -24.27 -1.56 -11.90
N VAL A 126 -24.16 -2.71 -11.22
CA VAL A 126 -24.73 -2.93 -9.89
C VAL A 126 -23.65 -3.38 -8.91
N VAL A 127 -23.90 -3.15 -7.61
CA VAL A 127 -22.98 -3.61 -6.56
C VAL A 127 -22.89 -5.13 -6.59
N GLY A 128 -21.67 -5.65 -6.59
CA GLY A 128 -21.36 -7.08 -6.69
C GLY A 128 -21.00 -7.55 -8.10
N ASP A 129 -21.19 -6.72 -9.13
CA ASP A 129 -20.71 -7.05 -10.48
C ASP A 129 -19.20 -7.30 -10.45
N ASP A 130 -18.76 -8.31 -11.18
CA ASP A 130 -17.36 -8.74 -11.27
C ASP A 130 -16.87 -8.72 -12.72
N VAL A 131 -15.64 -8.27 -12.91
CA VAL A 131 -14.97 -8.22 -14.20
C VAL A 131 -13.53 -8.71 -14.07
N GLU A 132 -13.15 -9.69 -14.87
CA GLU A 132 -11.75 -10.12 -14.97
C GLU A 132 -10.97 -9.23 -15.94
N TRP A 133 -9.87 -8.65 -15.48
CA TRP A 133 -8.94 -7.89 -16.32
C TRP A 133 -7.50 -8.18 -15.91
N HIS A 134 -6.72 -8.76 -16.85
CA HIS A 134 -5.33 -9.19 -16.64
C HIS A 134 -5.13 -10.15 -15.46
N GLY A 135 -6.06 -11.11 -15.29
CA GLY A 135 -6.00 -12.08 -14.18
C GLY A 135 -6.36 -11.49 -12.82
N ILE A 136 -6.83 -10.24 -12.78
CA ILE A 136 -7.33 -9.58 -11.58
C ILE A 136 -8.85 -9.47 -11.67
N HIS A 137 -9.54 -9.83 -10.60
CA HIS A 137 -10.99 -9.65 -10.50
C HIS A 137 -11.33 -8.28 -9.89
N TRP A 138 -12.09 -7.49 -10.65
CA TRP A 138 -12.53 -6.15 -10.28
C TRP A 138 -14.01 -6.18 -9.94
N VAL A 139 -14.34 -5.93 -8.68
CA VAL A 139 -15.69 -6.07 -8.13
C VAL A 139 -16.30 -4.70 -7.86
N VAL A 140 -17.51 -4.44 -8.29
CA VAL A 140 -18.19 -3.17 -7.99
C VAL A 140 -18.63 -3.16 -6.52
N ASN A 141 -18.12 -2.22 -5.73
CA ASN A 141 -18.46 -2.09 -4.32
C ASN A 141 -19.54 -1.02 -4.07
N GLU A 142 -19.58 0.03 -4.89
CA GLU A 142 -20.54 1.14 -4.73
C GLU A 142 -20.94 1.70 -6.09
N VAL A 143 -22.24 1.92 -6.29
CA VAL A 143 -22.82 2.58 -7.46
C VAL A 143 -23.72 3.71 -6.99
N VAL A 144 -23.55 4.90 -7.58
CA VAL A 144 -24.39 6.07 -7.32
C VAL A 144 -24.83 6.65 -8.67
N ALA A 145 -26.13 6.82 -8.86
CA ALA A 145 -26.71 7.38 -10.08
C ALA A 145 -26.18 6.72 -11.39
N ASN A 146 -26.17 5.38 -11.42
CA ASN A 146 -25.66 4.56 -12.54
C ASN A 146 -24.15 4.74 -12.84
N SER A 147 -23.39 5.29 -11.91
CA SER A 147 -21.93 5.46 -12.01
C SER A 147 -21.25 4.66 -10.90
N VAL A 148 -20.28 3.82 -11.28
CA VAL A 148 -19.43 3.08 -10.34
C VAL A 148 -18.58 4.09 -9.56
N LYS A 149 -18.71 4.09 -8.23
CA LYS A 149 -17.95 4.97 -7.32
C LYS A 149 -16.79 4.27 -6.64
N LYS A 150 -16.95 2.98 -6.34
CA LYS A 150 -15.91 2.20 -5.66
C LYS A 150 -15.78 0.81 -6.26
N VAL A 151 -14.53 0.37 -6.39
CA VAL A 151 -14.16 -0.88 -7.04
C VAL A 151 -13.22 -1.68 -6.15
N GLY A 152 -13.68 -2.86 -5.75
CA GLY A 152 -12.96 -3.96 -5.15
C GLY A 152 -11.91 -4.59 -6.08
N MET A 153 -10.77 -5.02 -5.54
CA MET A 153 -9.84 -5.90 -6.27
C MET A 153 -9.65 -7.23 -5.53
N ARG A 154 -9.64 -8.35 -6.26
CA ARG A 154 -9.32 -9.69 -5.77
C ARG A 154 -8.28 -10.35 -6.67
N LEU A 155 -7.23 -10.89 -6.05
CA LEU A 155 -6.20 -11.72 -6.68
C LEU A 155 -6.49 -13.17 -6.28
N PHE A 156 -6.49 -14.08 -7.24
CA PHE A 156 -6.63 -15.53 -7.01
C PHE A 156 -5.33 -16.24 -7.35
#